data_AF-A0A5C1A5V8-F1
#
_entry.id   AF-A0A5C1A5V8-F1
#
_cell.length_a   1.000
_cell.length_b   1.000
_cell.length_c   1.000
_cell.angle_alpha   90.00
_cell.angle_beta   90.00
_cell.angle_gamma   90.00
#
_symmetry.space_group_name_H-M   'P 1'
#
loop_
_entity.id
_entity.type
_entity.pdbx_description
1 polymer ?
#
loop_
_entity_poly.entity_id
_entity_poly.type
_entity_poly.pdbx_seq_one_letter_code
_entity_poly.pdbx_strand_id
1 'polypeptide(L)'
;MSDKQSSPPEAEIVLTPPSALDDRLKRLEESIAGMRSQALAPANEDDLAERVLKVLTAKAAEHRAANGVGPAGLAPLASMPVVVPPEIGSPPNGQSLWGWFVAGIVSEITIIARMYFDPRYRLSRVAQFGVPAILGLFVLNYFFFAYTCALPIVPLIGERLVCVILSLALYKVLVREVSRYRQVLEYLARFG
;
A
#
# COMPACT_ATOMS: atom_id res chain seq x y z
N MET A 1 -22.58 -34.24 -51.54
CA MET A 1 -22.71 -33.70 -50.18
C MET A 1 -21.64 -32.63 -50.06
N SER A 2 -22.05 -31.37 -50.27
CA SER A 2 -21.16 -30.22 -50.37
C SER A 2 -21.49 -29.28 -49.22
N ASP A 3 -20.52 -29.05 -48.35
CA ASP A 3 -20.65 -28.19 -47.18
C ASP A 3 -20.79 -26.72 -47.59
N LYS A 4 -21.82 -26.09 -47.02
CA LYS A 4 -22.13 -24.67 -47.17
C LYS A 4 -21.09 -23.85 -46.41
N GLN A 5 -20.37 -23.05 -47.18
CA GLN A 5 -19.50 -21.97 -46.74
C GLN A 5 -20.35 -20.85 -46.14
N SER A 6 -20.27 -20.66 -44.82
CA SER A 6 -20.94 -19.57 -44.08
C SER A 6 -19.98 -18.38 -43.97
N SER A 7 -20.24 -17.33 -44.73
CA SER A 7 -19.57 -16.03 -44.58
C SER A 7 -19.98 -15.34 -43.26
N PRO A 8 -19.07 -14.64 -42.57
CA PRO A 8 -19.40 -13.84 -41.40
C PRO A 8 -20.11 -12.52 -41.80
N PRO A 9 -21.02 -12.00 -40.96
CA PRO A 9 -21.74 -10.76 -41.22
C PRO A 9 -20.80 -9.54 -41.14
N GLU A 10 -20.84 -8.72 -42.19
CA GLU A 10 -20.21 -7.41 -42.26
C GLU A 10 -20.71 -6.53 -41.12
N ALA A 11 -19.79 -6.05 -40.28
CA ALA A 11 -20.09 -5.12 -39.22
C ALA A 11 -20.35 -3.73 -39.82
N GLU A 12 -21.63 -3.38 -39.93
CA GLU A 12 -22.13 -2.06 -40.25
C GLU A 12 -21.68 -1.06 -39.17
N ILE A 13 -20.65 -0.26 -39.48
CA ILE A 13 -20.23 0.87 -38.64
C ILE A 13 -21.29 1.96 -38.79
N VAL A 14 -22.30 1.90 -37.91
CA VAL A 14 -23.33 2.92 -37.76
C VAL A 14 -22.67 4.22 -37.32
N LEU A 15 -22.38 5.11 -38.28
CA LEU A 15 -21.96 6.49 -38.03
C LEU A 15 -23.08 7.21 -37.28
N THR A 16 -22.87 7.44 -35.99
CA THR A 16 -23.79 8.19 -35.14
C THR A 16 -23.80 9.64 -35.63
N PRO A 17 -24.98 10.26 -35.87
CA PRO A 17 -25.04 11.63 -36.38
C PRO A 17 -24.43 12.61 -35.37
N PRO A 18 -23.74 13.67 -35.83
CA PRO A 18 -23.00 14.60 -34.96
C PRO A 18 -23.90 15.30 -33.93
N SER A 19 -25.19 15.49 -34.22
CA SER A 19 -26.17 16.08 -33.29
C SER A 19 -26.41 15.25 -32.03
N ALA A 20 -26.23 13.92 -32.08
CA ALA A 20 -26.42 13.06 -30.92
C ALA A 20 -25.29 13.21 -29.88
N LEU A 21 -24.12 13.72 -30.30
CA LEU A 21 -23.00 14.01 -29.40
C LEU A 21 -23.21 15.31 -28.63
N ASP A 22 -23.78 16.33 -29.28
CA ASP A 22 -24.08 17.61 -28.66
C ASP A 22 -25.13 17.48 -27.55
N ASP A 23 -26.17 16.67 -27.77
CA ASP A 23 -27.19 16.37 -26.75
C ASP A 23 -26.59 15.63 -25.55
N ARG A 24 -25.63 14.72 -25.81
CA ARG A 24 -24.91 14.00 -24.73
C ARG A 24 -23.98 14.92 -23.95
N LEU A 25 -23.28 15.83 -24.63
CA LEU A 25 -22.44 16.85 -24.00
C LEU A 25 -23.28 17.75 -23.11
N LYS A 26 -24.41 18.24 -23.59
CA LYS A 26 -25.31 19.10 -22.83
C LYS A 26 -25.86 18.40 -21.59
N ARG A 27 -26.22 17.12 -21.70
CA ARG A 27 -26.67 16.29 -20.57
C ARG A 27 -25.56 16.04 -19.55
N LEU A 28 -24.31 15.89 -20.00
CA LEU A 28 -23.14 15.72 -19.14
C LEU A 28 -22.81 17.03 -18.40
N GLU A 29 -22.84 18.16 -19.09
CA GLU A 29 -22.64 19.47 -18.47
C GLU A 29 -23.69 19.76 -17.40
N GLU A 30 -24.96 19.45 -17.67
CA GLU A 30 -26.05 19.60 -16.71
C GLU A 30 -25.89 18.66 -15.49
N SER A 31 -25.44 17.42 -15.72
CA SER A 31 -25.14 16.47 -14.65
C SER A 31 -23.94 16.91 -13.80
N ILE A 32 -22.91 17.50 -14.39
CA ILE A 32 -21.73 18.00 -13.67
C ILE A 32 -22.09 19.26 -12.87
N ALA A 33 -22.89 20.17 -13.44
CA ALA A 33 -23.38 21.35 -12.75
C ALA A 33 -24.21 20.97 -11.50
N GLY A 34 -25.02 19.91 -11.59
CA GLY A 34 -25.75 19.34 -10.46
C GLY A 34 -24.84 18.77 -9.36
N MET A 35 -23.79 18.02 -9.73
CA MET A 35 -22.84 17.47 -8.74
C MET A 35 -22.03 18.58 -8.04
N ARG A 36 -21.66 19.64 -8.76
CA ARG A 36 -20.88 20.75 -8.20
C ARG A 36 -21.70 21.59 -7.22
N SER A 37 -22.99 21.81 -7.48
CA SER A 37 -23.87 22.51 -6.54
C SER A 37 -24.18 21.66 -5.30
N GLN A 38 -24.22 20.33 -5.43
CA GLN A 38 -24.38 19.41 -4.30
C GLN A 38 -23.11 19.29 -3.44
N ALA A 39 -21.91 19.42 -4.03
CA ALA A 39 -20.64 19.38 -3.32
C ALA A 39 -20.29 20.67 -2.56
N LEU A 40 -20.98 21.79 -2.84
CA LEU A 40 -20.74 23.08 -2.18
C LEU A 40 -21.64 23.35 -0.96
N ALA A 41 -22.54 22.42 -0.62
CA ALA A 41 -23.25 22.50 0.66
C ALA A 41 -22.26 22.12 1.79
N PRO A 42 -22.12 22.93 2.87
CA PRO A 42 -21.23 22.63 3.98
C PRO A 42 -21.82 21.50 4.83
N ALA A 43 -21.71 20.27 4.32
CA ALA A 43 -21.92 19.06 5.10
C ALA A 43 -20.63 18.81 5.88
N ASN A 44 -20.75 18.69 7.21
CA ASN A 44 -19.66 18.28 8.09
C ASN A 44 -18.90 17.10 7.47
N GLU A 45 -17.57 17.19 7.43
CA GLU A 45 -16.72 16.11 6.91
C GLU A 45 -17.01 14.77 7.60
N ASP A 46 -17.46 14.82 8.85
CA ASP A 46 -17.91 13.67 9.63
C ASP A 46 -19.17 12.99 9.05
N ASP A 47 -20.15 13.76 8.57
CA ASP A 47 -21.36 13.22 7.92
C ASP A 47 -21.02 12.58 6.56
N LEU A 48 -20.01 13.11 5.87
CA LEU A 48 -19.51 12.53 4.62
C LEU A 48 -18.77 11.22 4.90
N ALA A 49 -17.94 11.17 5.94
CA ALA A 49 -17.25 9.95 6.34
C ALA A 49 -18.27 8.84 6.70
N GLU A 50 -19.31 9.16 7.47
CA GLU A 50 -20.35 8.20 7.85
C GLU A 50 -21.17 7.73 6.63
N ARG A 51 -21.51 8.64 5.71
CA ARG A 51 -22.20 8.28 4.46
C ARG A 51 -21.35 7.40 3.55
N VAL A 52 -20.06 7.70 3.40
CA VAL A 52 -19.15 6.87 2.60
C VAL A 52 -19.00 5.49 3.22
N LEU A 53 -18.87 5.41 4.54
CA LEU A 53 -18.77 4.14 5.25
C LEU A 53 -20.05 3.31 5.11
N LYS A 54 -21.21 3.96 5.15
CA LYS A 54 -22.52 3.33 4.91
C LYS A 54 -22.70 2.86 3.46
N VAL A 55 -22.25 3.65 2.48
CA VAL A 55 -22.30 3.26 1.06
C VAL A 55 -21.34 2.11 0.78
N LEU A 56 -20.13 2.13 1.34
CA LEU A 56 -19.15 1.06 1.16
C LEU A 56 -19.60 -0.25 1.81
N THR A 57 -20.21 -0.19 3.00
CA THR A 57 -20.76 -1.37 3.68
C THR A 57 -21.98 -1.93 2.94
N ALA A 58 -22.88 -1.09 2.45
CA ALA A 58 -24.01 -1.51 1.62
C ALA A 58 -23.53 -2.14 0.31
N LYS A 59 -22.56 -1.53 -0.37
CA LYS A 59 -22.00 -2.04 -1.63
C LYS A 59 -21.20 -3.33 -1.44
N ALA A 60 -20.52 -3.50 -0.31
CA ALA A 60 -19.86 -4.75 0.06
C ALA A 60 -20.89 -5.86 0.35
N ALA A 61 -22.03 -5.54 0.96
CA ALA A 61 -23.12 -6.48 1.18
C ALA A 61 -23.79 -6.89 -0.14
N GLU A 62 -24.03 -5.95 -1.06
CA GLU A 62 -24.55 -6.23 -2.41
C GLU A 62 -23.59 -7.11 -3.22
N HIS A 63 -22.28 -6.82 -3.20
CA HIS A 63 -21.29 -7.68 -3.87
C HIS A 63 -21.24 -9.09 -3.27
N ARG A 64 -21.51 -9.23 -1.97
CA ARG A 64 -21.56 -10.52 -1.28
C ARG A 64 -22.83 -11.31 -1.64
N ALA A 65 -23.95 -10.62 -1.81
CA ALA A 65 -25.23 -11.23 -2.22
C ALA A 65 -25.26 -11.58 -3.72
N ALA A 66 -24.71 -10.73 -4.58
CA ALA A 66 -24.69 -10.93 -6.02
C ALA A 66 -23.72 -12.04 -6.47
N ASN A 67 -22.62 -12.25 -5.74
CA ASN A 67 -21.61 -13.21 -6.17
C ASN A 67 -21.81 -14.64 -5.65
N GLY A 68 -22.71 -14.91 -4.69
CA GLY A 68 -23.03 -16.29 -4.26
C GLY A 68 -21.82 -17.15 -3.87
N VAL A 69 -20.67 -16.55 -3.55
CA VAL A 69 -19.43 -17.28 -3.25
C VAL A 69 -19.44 -17.62 -1.76
N GLY A 70 -19.71 -18.89 -1.47
CA GLY A 70 -19.40 -19.51 -0.18
C GLY A 70 -17.92 -19.34 0.18
N PRO A 71 -17.51 -19.58 1.42
CA PRO A 71 -16.17 -19.25 1.91
C PRO A 71 -15.12 -20.24 1.40
N ALA A 72 -14.80 -20.20 0.10
CA ALA A 72 -13.74 -21.02 -0.48
C ALA A 72 -13.20 -20.36 -1.75
N GLY A 73 -12.00 -19.82 -1.64
CA GLY A 73 -11.13 -19.52 -2.78
C GLY A 73 -11.55 -18.29 -3.58
N LEU A 74 -10.79 -17.21 -3.42
CA LEU A 74 -10.15 -16.46 -4.51
C LEU A 74 -9.43 -15.28 -3.85
N ALA A 75 -8.11 -15.41 -3.74
CA ALA A 75 -7.24 -14.35 -3.27
C ALA A 75 -7.29 -13.18 -4.26
N PRO A 76 -7.59 -11.93 -3.83
CA PRO A 76 -7.34 -10.78 -4.66
C PRO A 76 -5.83 -10.49 -4.60
N LEU A 77 -5.16 -10.74 -5.73
CA LEU A 77 -3.90 -10.08 -6.02
C LEU A 77 -4.13 -8.56 -6.00
N ALA A 78 -3.26 -7.86 -5.25
CA ALA A 78 -3.05 -6.42 -5.33
C ALA A 78 -4.08 -5.46 -4.69
N SER A 79 -4.59 -5.77 -3.49
CA SER A 79 -4.89 -4.70 -2.55
C SER A 79 -3.56 -4.22 -1.93
N MET A 80 -3.15 -2.98 -2.20
CA MET A 80 -2.06 -2.38 -1.43
C MET A 80 -2.46 -2.44 0.05
N PRO A 81 -1.67 -3.08 0.93
CA PRO A 81 -2.04 -3.19 2.32
C PRO A 81 -1.99 -1.79 2.92
N VAL A 82 -3.13 -1.35 3.46
CA VAL A 82 -3.14 -0.28 4.46
C VAL A 82 -2.17 -0.72 5.54
N VAL A 83 -1.07 0.01 5.65
CA VAL A 83 -0.06 -0.18 6.68
C VAL A 83 -0.74 0.16 8.00
N VAL A 84 -1.33 -0.83 8.66
CA VAL A 84 -1.76 -0.69 10.04
C VAL A 84 -0.46 -0.62 10.85
N PRO A 85 -0.15 0.53 11.48
CA PRO A 85 1.02 0.63 12.33
C PRO A 85 0.91 -0.44 13.43
N PRO A 86 2.01 -1.07 13.85
CA PRO A 86 1.97 -1.99 14.97
C PRO A 86 1.37 -1.26 16.18
N GLU A 87 0.31 -1.83 16.76
CA GLU A 87 -0.23 -1.32 18.02
C GLU A 87 0.83 -1.51 19.10
N ILE A 88 1.56 -0.44 19.39
CA ILE A 88 2.42 -0.38 20.57
C ILE A 88 1.43 -0.32 21.75
N GLY A 89 1.00 -1.50 22.24
CA GLY A 89 -0.08 -1.62 23.23
C GLY A 89 0.21 -0.81 24.49
N SER A 90 -0.79 -0.36 25.25
CA SER A 90 -0.50 0.55 26.37
C SER A 90 0.52 -0.02 27.38
N PRO A 91 1.48 0.78 27.89
CA PRO A 91 2.43 0.32 28.89
C PRO A 91 1.70 -0.23 30.13
N PRO A 92 2.17 -1.34 30.74
CA PRO A 92 1.60 -1.84 31.99
C PRO A 92 1.76 -0.79 33.09
N ASN A 93 0.70 -0.55 33.87
CA ASN A 93 0.72 0.42 34.98
C ASN A 93 1.93 0.17 35.90
N GLY A 94 2.79 1.18 36.04
CA GLY A 94 3.95 1.16 36.96
C GLY A 94 5.31 0.85 36.32
N GLN A 95 5.39 0.55 35.02
CA GLN A 95 6.69 0.42 34.33
C GLN A 95 7.18 1.78 33.80
N SER A 96 8.51 1.94 33.70
CA SER A 96 9.06 3.14 33.07
C SER A 96 8.67 3.16 31.59
N LEU A 97 8.07 4.28 31.14
CA LEU A 97 7.64 4.48 29.76
C LEU A 97 8.78 4.19 28.78
N TRP A 98 10.00 4.57 29.16
CA TRP A 98 11.20 4.39 28.34
C TRP A 98 11.64 2.93 28.25
N GLY A 99 11.62 2.19 29.36
CA GLY A 99 11.97 0.77 29.37
C GLY A 99 10.97 -0.06 28.56
N TRP A 100 9.69 0.26 28.70
CA TRP A 100 8.63 -0.38 27.92
C TRP A 100 8.74 -0.06 26.41
N PHE A 101 8.99 1.19 26.04
CA PHE A 101 9.19 1.60 24.65
C PHE A 101 10.41 0.89 24.01
N VAL A 102 11.54 0.87 24.72
CA VAL A 102 12.75 0.18 24.24
C VAL A 102 12.52 -1.32 24.14
N ALA A 103 11.81 -1.94 25.10
CA ALA A 103 11.45 -3.35 25.02
C ALA A 103 10.58 -3.64 23.77
N GLY A 104 9.64 -2.75 23.44
CA GLY A 104 8.87 -2.80 22.21
C GLY A 104 9.77 -2.81 20.97
N ILE A 105 10.67 -1.83 20.85
CA ILE A 105 11.62 -1.74 19.74
C ILE A 105 12.52 -2.97 19.66
N VAL A 106 13.09 -3.42 20.78
CA VAL A 106 13.99 -4.57 20.80
C VAL A 106 13.25 -5.84 20.39
N SER A 107 12.00 -6.02 20.83
CA SER A 107 11.18 -7.16 20.42
C SER A 107 10.94 -7.14 18.90
N GLU A 108 10.67 -5.97 18.32
CA GLU A 108 10.52 -5.80 16.88
C GLU A 108 11.80 -6.08 16.12
N ILE A 109 12.93 -5.51 16.54
CA ILE A 109 14.24 -5.76 15.95
C ILE A 109 14.58 -7.25 16.01
N THR A 110 14.25 -7.91 17.12
CA THR A 110 14.51 -9.33 17.30
C THR A 110 13.65 -10.18 16.35
N ILE A 111 12.38 -9.82 16.16
CA ILE A 111 11.50 -10.48 15.18
C ILE A 111 12.03 -10.28 13.75
N ILE A 112 12.43 -9.06 13.40
CA ILE A 112 13.02 -8.74 12.09
C ILE A 112 14.30 -9.54 11.85
N ALA A 113 15.19 -9.59 12.85
CA ALA A 113 16.43 -10.35 12.77
C ALA A 113 16.13 -11.85 12.61
N ARG A 114 15.21 -12.39 13.42
CA ARG A 114 14.82 -13.81 13.35
C ARG A 114 14.22 -14.15 11.99
N MET A 115 13.42 -13.26 11.41
CA MET A 115 12.91 -13.38 10.04
C MET A 115 14.04 -13.39 9.01
N TYR A 116 15.05 -12.54 9.18
CA TYR A 116 16.20 -12.47 8.27
C TYR A 116 17.06 -13.74 8.32
N PHE A 117 17.20 -14.33 9.51
CA PHE A 117 17.99 -15.54 9.74
C PHE A 117 17.19 -16.84 9.58
N ASP A 118 15.90 -16.81 9.25
CA ASP A 118 15.13 -18.02 8.99
C ASP A 118 15.46 -18.57 7.58
N PRO A 119 16.20 -19.69 7.45
CA PRO A 119 16.59 -20.23 6.14
C PRO A 119 15.40 -20.74 5.32
N ARG A 120 14.24 -20.97 5.95
CA ARG A 120 13.01 -21.39 5.27
C ARG A 120 12.28 -20.20 4.66
N TYR A 121 12.52 -18.99 5.15
CA TYR A 121 11.88 -17.79 4.63
C TYR A 121 12.61 -17.27 3.40
N ARG A 122 11.97 -17.39 2.23
CA ARG A 122 12.47 -16.80 0.98
C ARG A 122 12.22 -15.30 0.99
N LEU A 123 13.20 -14.54 1.47
CA LEU A 123 13.20 -13.08 1.39
C LEU A 123 12.95 -12.61 -0.06
N SER A 124 12.22 -11.51 -0.18
CA SER A 124 12.12 -10.78 -1.44
C SER A 124 13.52 -10.42 -1.95
N ARG A 125 13.78 -10.55 -3.26
CA ARG A 125 15.05 -10.10 -3.85
C ARG A 125 15.35 -8.63 -3.51
N VAL A 126 14.30 -7.80 -3.43
CA VAL A 126 14.42 -6.39 -3.06
C VAL A 126 14.97 -6.23 -1.63
N ALA A 127 14.54 -7.04 -0.67
CA ALA A 127 15.04 -6.98 0.70
C ALA A 127 16.42 -7.61 0.84
N GLN A 128 16.61 -8.74 0.17
CA GLN A 128 17.88 -9.47 0.16
C GLN A 128 19.03 -8.60 -0.34
N PHE A 129 18.81 -7.81 -1.40
CA PHE A 129 19.82 -6.87 -1.90
C PHE A 129 19.70 -5.47 -1.30
N GLY A 130 18.49 -5.02 -0.99
CA GLY A 130 18.23 -3.65 -0.51
C GLY A 130 18.79 -3.38 0.87
N VAL A 131 18.64 -4.31 1.82
CA VAL A 131 19.19 -4.15 3.18
C VAL A 131 20.72 -4.04 3.16
N PRO A 132 21.49 -4.97 2.57
CA PRO A 132 22.95 -4.83 2.51
C PRO A 132 23.39 -3.66 1.63
N ALA A 133 22.65 -3.31 0.57
CA ALA A 133 22.97 -2.12 -0.22
C ALA A 133 22.82 -0.83 0.59
N ILE A 134 21.75 -0.69 1.39
CA ILE A 134 21.55 0.47 2.26
C ILE A 134 22.61 0.51 3.36
N LEU A 135 22.92 -0.63 3.98
CA LEU A 135 24.03 -0.71 4.94
C LEU A 135 25.37 -0.32 4.32
N GLY A 136 25.64 -0.79 3.10
CA GLY A 136 26.82 -0.43 2.33
C GLY A 136 26.87 1.07 2.04
N LEU A 137 25.73 1.69 1.71
CA LEU A 137 25.63 3.14 1.54
C LEU A 137 25.88 3.89 2.86
N PHE A 138 25.45 3.38 4.01
CA PHE A 138 25.80 3.99 5.31
C PHE A 138 27.30 4.02 5.54
N VAL A 139 27.96 2.89 5.30
CA VAL A 139 29.41 2.77 5.44
C VAL A 139 30.10 3.70 4.44
N LEU A 140 29.69 3.67 3.17
CA LEU A 140 30.25 4.53 2.12
C LEU A 140 30.03 6.01 2.43
N ASN A 141 28.87 6.40 2.97
CA ASN A 141 28.56 7.76 3.39
C ASN A 141 29.53 8.22 4.49
N TYR A 142 29.79 7.38 5.49
CA TYR A 142 30.76 7.67 6.53
C TYR A 142 32.16 7.88 5.96
N PHE A 143 32.63 6.96 5.09
CA PHE A 143 33.93 7.11 4.41
C PHE A 143 33.98 8.34 3.52
N PHE A 144 32.91 8.63 2.77
CA PHE A 144 32.87 9.77 1.87
C PHE A 144 33.05 11.09 2.63
N PHE A 145 32.30 11.29 3.71
CA PHE A 145 32.43 12.50 4.53
C PHE A 145 33.72 12.53 5.35
N ALA A 146 34.21 11.39 5.85
CA ALA A 146 35.44 11.31 6.62
C ALA A 146 36.70 11.65 5.79
N TYR A 147 36.76 11.24 4.52
CA TYR A 147 37.96 11.38 3.68
C TYR A 147 37.90 12.54 2.69
N THR A 148 36.71 12.95 2.24
CA THR A 148 36.59 13.96 1.15
C THR A 148 36.47 15.38 1.68
N CYS A 149 36.00 15.57 2.92
CA CYS A 149 35.74 16.90 3.47
C CYS A 149 36.83 17.35 4.46
N ALA A 150 37.73 18.22 4.01
CA ALA A 150 38.72 18.88 4.87
C ALA A 150 38.12 20.00 5.76
N LEU A 151 36.94 20.53 5.40
CA LEU A 151 36.25 21.57 6.17
C LEU A 151 35.30 20.92 7.19
N PRO A 152 35.39 21.22 8.50
CA PRO A 152 34.71 20.46 9.55
C PRO A 152 33.19 20.69 9.70
N ILE A 153 32.63 21.78 9.16
CA ILE A 153 31.24 22.19 9.47
C ILE A 153 30.21 21.63 8.46
N VAL A 154 30.48 21.76 7.16
CA VAL A 154 29.63 21.22 6.09
C VAL A 154 29.39 19.69 6.18
N PRO A 155 30.39 18.84 6.49
CA PRO A 155 30.18 17.40 6.55
C PRO A 155 29.20 17.01 7.66
N LEU A 156 29.17 17.74 8.78
CA LEU A 156 28.34 17.35 9.92
C LEU A 156 26.83 17.39 9.60
N ILE A 157 26.37 18.42 8.88
CA ILE A 157 24.94 18.52 8.53
C ILE A 157 24.60 17.58 7.36
N GLY A 158 25.48 17.52 6.35
CA GLY A 158 25.30 16.65 5.19
C GLY A 158 25.24 15.17 5.56
N GLU A 159 26.17 14.71 6.39
CA GLU A 159 26.23 13.33 6.88
C GLU A 159 24.93 12.95 7.60
N ARG A 160 24.42 13.85 8.46
CA ARG A 160 23.18 13.61 9.23
C ARG A 160 21.97 13.52 8.32
N LEU A 161 21.83 14.43 7.34
CA LEU A 161 20.72 14.38 6.39
C LEU A 161 20.73 13.10 5.56
N VAL A 162 21.89 12.69 5.04
CA VAL A 162 22.03 11.44 4.28
C VAL A 162 21.70 10.24 5.17
N CYS A 163 22.20 10.21 6.41
CA CYS A 163 21.87 9.16 7.38
C CYS A 163 20.36 9.08 7.68
N VAL A 164 19.67 10.20 7.82
CA VAL A 164 18.22 10.23 8.04
C VAL A 164 17.48 9.66 6.83
N ILE A 165 17.84 10.09 5.61
CA ILE A 165 17.23 9.59 4.37
C ILE A 165 17.45 8.07 4.22
N LEU A 166 18.67 7.59 4.44
CA LEU A 166 19.00 6.16 4.40
C LEU A 166 18.24 5.38 5.47
N SER A 167 18.10 5.93 6.68
CA SER A 167 17.32 5.30 7.76
C SER A 167 15.84 5.16 7.38
N LEU A 168 15.24 6.21 6.80
CA LEU A 168 13.86 6.16 6.34
C LEU A 168 13.67 5.16 5.19
N ALA A 169 14.63 5.08 4.27
CA ALA A 169 14.62 4.09 3.20
C ALA A 169 14.70 2.67 3.77
N LEU A 170 15.63 2.41 4.71
CA LEU A 170 15.76 1.12 5.38
C LEU A 170 14.48 0.73 6.11
N TYR A 171 13.91 1.67 6.87
CA TYR A 171 12.65 1.49 7.58
C TYR A 171 11.52 1.12 6.61
N LYS A 172 11.38 1.82 5.48
CA LYS A 172 10.35 1.50 4.48
C LYS A 172 10.50 0.11 3.89
N VAL A 173 11.73 -0.32 3.60
CA VAL A 173 12.01 -1.68 3.12
C VAL A 173 11.62 -2.71 4.18
N LEU A 174 12.01 -2.49 5.43
CA LEU A 174 11.70 -3.40 6.54
C LEU A 174 10.20 -3.52 6.80
N VAL A 175 9.47 -2.40 6.89
CA VAL A 175 8.02 -2.41 7.12
C VAL A 175 7.28 -3.18 6.03
N ARG A 176 7.69 -3.00 4.78
CA ARG A 176 7.10 -3.72 3.64
C ARG A 176 7.30 -5.23 3.77
N GLU A 177 8.48 -5.66 4.16
CA GLU A 177 8.79 -7.08 4.31
C GLU A 177 8.15 -7.70 5.55
N VAL A 178 8.09 -6.98 6.67
CA VAL A 178 7.38 -7.43 7.87
C VAL A 178 5.90 -7.65 7.58
N SER A 179 5.27 -6.74 6.84
CA SER A 179 3.88 -6.91 6.39
C SER A 179 3.71 -8.18 5.55
N ARG A 180 4.63 -8.43 4.61
CA ARG A 180 4.63 -9.65 3.79
C ARG A 180 4.84 -10.92 4.62
N TYR A 181 5.73 -10.87 5.60
CA TYR A 181 6.01 -11.99 6.50
C TYR A 181 4.79 -12.35 7.34
N ARG A 182 4.08 -11.36 7.88
CA ARG A 182 2.82 -11.58 8.62
C ARG A 182 1.77 -12.29 7.78
N GLN A 183 1.60 -11.90 6.52
CA GLN A 183 0.67 -12.56 5.60
C GLN A 183 1.03 -14.03 5.35
N VAL A 184 2.33 -14.33 5.20
CA VAL A 184 2.81 -15.72 5.02
C VAL A 184 2.57 -16.54 6.29
N LEU A 185 2.85 -15.97 7.46
CA LEU A 185 2.57 -16.64 8.74
C LEU A 185 1.08 -16.92 8.93
N GLU A 186 0.21 -15.96 8.64
CA GLU A 186 -1.24 -16.13 8.74
C GLU A 186 -1.74 -17.20 7.77
N TYR A 187 -1.21 -17.24 6.55
CA TYR A 187 -1.49 -18.29 5.59
C TYR A 187 -1.08 -19.68 6.10
N LEU A 188 0.14 -19.81 6.64
CA LEU A 188 0.62 -21.06 7.23
C LEU A 188 -0.21 -21.49 8.44
N ALA A 189 -0.64 -20.55 9.29
CA ALA A 189 -1.50 -20.86 10.44
C ALA A 189 -2.91 -21.33 10.04
N ARG A 190 -3.40 -20.93 8.86
CA ARG A 190 -4.75 -21.27 8.38
C ARG A 190 -4.79 -22.59 7.61
N PHE A 191 -3.70 -22.97 6.94
CA PHE A 191 -3.67 -24.11 6.00
C PHE A 191 -2.59 -25.16 6.31
N GLY A 192 -1.71 -24.91 7.28
CA GLY A 192 -0.72 -25.88 7.78
C GLY A 192 -1.26 -26.67 8.96
#